data_AF-A0A0X1KKZ2-F1
#
_entry.id   AF-A0A0X1KKZ2-F1
#
_cell.length_a   1.000
_cell.length_b   1.000
_cell.length_c   1.000
_cell.angle_alpha   90.00
_cell.angle_beta   90.00
_cell.angle_gamma   90.00
#
_symmetry.space_group_name_H-M   'P 1'
#
loop_
_entity.id
_entity.type
_entity.pdbx_description
1 polymer ?
#
loop_
_entity_poly.entity_id
_entity_poly.type
_entity_poly.pdbx_seq_one_letter_code
_entity_poly.pdbx_strand_id
1 'polypeptide(L)' 'MELTVKRKAFLEELSKVVDEAIKAYGTRLRRIEITADTKGCYTVLITYESGPGR' A
#
# COMPACT_ATOMS: atom_id res chain seq x y z
N MET A 1 1.19 -5.52 -15.95
CA MET A 1 0.13 -4.51 -15.74
C MET A 1 0.33 -3.89 -14.37
N GLU A 2 0.17 -2.58 -14.22
CA GLU A 2 0.23 -1.94 -12.90
C GLU A 2 -1.15 -1.99 -12.25
N LEU A 3 -1.22 -2.45 -11.00
CA LEU A 3 -2.43 -2.46 -10.19
C LEU A 3 -2.22 -1.55 -8.99
N THR A 4 -3.23 -0.74 -8.70
CA THR A 4 -3.25 0.12 -7.52
C THR A 4 -4.36 -0.34 -6.59
N VAL A 5 -4.01 -0.68 -5.36
CA VAL A 5 -4.96 -1.00 -4.30
C VAL A 5 -5.05 0.15 -3.30
N LYS A 6 -6.27 0.48 -2.90
CA LYS A 6 -6.55 1.52 -1.91
C LYS A 6 -6.90 0.86 -0.58
N ARG A 7 -6.17 1.18 0.48
CA ARG A 7 -6.51 0.81 1.85
C ARG A 7 -6.69 2.06 2.70
N LYS A 8 -7.56 1.97 3.71
CA LYS A 8 -7.65 2.95 4.78
C LYS A 8 -7.01 2.35 6.02
N ALA A 9 -6.20 3.14 6.71
CA ALA A 9 -5.51 2.73 7.92
C ALA A 9 -5.46 3.91 8.91
N PHE A 10 -5.53 3.62 10.19
CA PHE A 10 -5.20 4.60 11.23
C PHE A 10 -3.69 4.79 11.32
N LEU A 11 -3.24 5.89 11.94
CA LEU A 11 -1.81 6.18 12.10
C LEU A 11 -1.05 5.02 12.75
N GLU A 12 -1.64 4.42 13.78
CA GLU A 12 -1.05 3.32 14.55
C GLU A 12 -0.86 2.04 13.71
N GLU A 13 -1.73 1.83 12.72
CA GLU A 13 -1.70 0.66 11.84
C GLU A 13 -0.98 0.92 10.51
N LEU A 14 -0.60 2.17 10.23
CA LEU A 14 0.01 2.58 8.97
C LEU A 14 1.31 1.80 8.69
N SER A 15 2.16 1.67 9.70
CA SER A 15 3.41 0.92 9.64
C SER A 15 3.17 -0.55 9.30
N LYS A 16 2.16 -1.17 9.91
CA LYS A 16 1.77 -2.55 9.66
C LYS A 16 1.23 -2.75 8.23
N VAL A 17 0.43 -1.81 7.73
CA VAL A 17 -0.09 -1.86 6.36
C VAL A 17 1.02 -1.75 5.32
N VAL A 18 2.02 -0.91 5.57
CA VAL A 18 3.20 -0.77 4.69
C VAL A 18 4.06 -2.03 4.73
N ASP A 19 4.33 -2.58 5.91
CA ASP A 19 5.12 -3.81 6.07
C ASP A 19 4.47 -5.00 5.35
N GLU A 20 3.16 -5.18 5.51
CA GLU A 20 2.39 -6.22 4.81
C GLU A 20 2.43 -6.02 3.29
N ALA A 21 2.35 -4.76 2.80
CA ALA A 21 2.46 -4.46 1.38
C ALA A 21 3.85 -4.81 0.81
N ILE A 22 4.91 -4.49 1.55
CA ILE A 22 6.28 -4.85 1.17
C ILE A 22 6.45 -6.37 1.15
N LYS A 23 5.92 -7.10 2.14
CA LYS A 23 5.99 -8.57 2.18
C LYS A 23 5.17 -9.22 1.07
N ALA A 24 3.98 -8.69 0.79
CA ALA A 24 3.06 -9.26 -0.20
C ALA A 24 3.54 -9.02 -1.65
N TYR A 25 3.99 -7.80 -1.94
CA TYR A 25 4.34 -7.40 -3.31
C TYR A 25 5.85 -7.44 -3.59
N GLY A 26 6.68 -7.31 -2.56
CA GLY A 26 8.14 -7.43 -2.65
C GLY A 26 8.73 -6.58 -3.77
N THR A 27 9.47 -7.22 -4.68
CA THR A 27 10.08 -6.59 -5.84
C THR A 27 9.09 -6.06 -6.87
N ARG A 28 7.81 -6.43 -6.78
CA ARG A 28 6.75 -5.88 -7.65
C ARG A 28 6.15 -4.59 -7.09
N LEU A 29 6.44 -4.25 -5.84
CA LEU A 29 6.00 -2.99 -5.26
C LEU A 29 6.65 -1.83 -6.03
N ARG A 30 5.82 -0.95 -6.60
CA ARG A 30 6.31 0.19 -7.38
C ARG A 30 6.20 1.50 -6.63
N ARG A 31 5.08 1.71 -5.95
CA ARG A 31 4.80 2.96 -5.25
C ARG A 31 3.89 2.73 -4.05
N ILE A 32 4.16 3.43 -2.97
CA ILE A 32 3.22 3.60 -1.85
C ILE A 32 2.99 5.09 -1.67
N GLU A 33 1.74 5.53 -1.76
CA GLU A 33 1.34 6.90 -1.48
C GLU A 33 0.44 6.92 -0.26
N ILE A 34 0.72 7.83 0.67
CA ILE A 34 -0.02 7.96 1.92
C ILE A 34 -0.60 9.37 1.97
N THR A 35 -1.92 9.46 1.91
CA THR A 35 -2.66 10.72 2.00
C THR A 35 -3.39 10.78 3.33
N ALA A 36 -3.12 11.82 4.12
CA ALA A 36 -3.89 12.08 5.33
C ALA A 36 -5.32 12.49 4.97
N ASP A 37 -6.29 11.85 5.61
CA ASP A 37 -7.70 12.23 5.54
C ASP A 37 -8.07 13.08 6.77
N THR A 38 -9.29 13.60 6.79
CA THR A 38 -9.82 14.32 7.94
C THR A 38 -10.15 13.32 9.06
N LYS A 39 -9.58 13.55 10.26
CA LYS A 39 -9.76 12.76 11.50
C LYS A 39 -8.83 11.54 11.71
N GLY A 40 -7.53 11.69 11.48
CA GLY A 40 -6.53 10.69 11.92
C GLY A 40 -6.54 9.37 11.15
N CYS A 41 -7.32 9.30 10.07
CA CYS A 41 -7.30 8.22 9.09
C CYS A 41 -6.37 8.60 7.94
N TYR A 42 -5.68 7.60 7.39
CA TYR A 42 -4.81 7.73 6.24
C TYR A 42 -5.31 6.81 5.13
N THR A 43 -5.32 7.33 3.92
CA THR A 43 -5.50 6.54 2.71
C THR A 43 -4.13 6.12 2.22
N VAL A 44 -3.90 4.82 2.15
CA VAL A 44 -2.69 4.21 1.60
C VAL A 44 -3.00 3.64 0.23
N LEU A 45 -2.38 4.18 -0.81
CA LEU A 45 -2.44 3.71 -2.18
C LEU A 45 -1.17 2.90 -2.45
N ILE A 46 -1.32 1.64 -2.78
CA ILE A 46 -0.21 0.73 -3.05
C ILE A 46 -0.29 0.34 -4.51
N THR A 47 0.68 0.79 -5.30
CA THR A 47 0.82 0.43 -6.71
C THR A 47 1.90 -0.64 -6.83
N TYR A 48 1.55 -1.75 -7.49
CA TYR A 48 2.44 -2.86 -7.74
C TYR A 48 2.26 -3.41 -9.15
N GLU A 49 3.28 -4.08 -9.66
CA GLU A 49 3.20 -4.79 -10.93
C GLU A 49 2.47 -6.12 -10.75
N SER A 50 1.28 -6.20 -11.34
CA SER A 50 0.63 -7.45 -11.67
C SER A 50 1.27 -8.01 -12.94
N GLY A 51 2.37 -8.73 -12.75
CA GLY A 51 2.93 -9.67 -13.70
C GLY A 51 2.91 -11.07 -13.09
N PRO A 52 2.89 -12.15 -13.90
CA PRO A 52 2.95 -13.50 -13.38
C PRO A 52 4.21 -13.62 -12.51
N GLY A 53 3.98 -13.81 -11.23
CA GLY A 53 4.99 -14.39 -10.36
C GLY A 53 5.29 -15.75 -10.90
N ARG A 54 6.50 -15.89 -11.41
CA ARG A 54 7.06 -17.16 -11.82
C ARG A 54 6.93 -18.20 -10.71
#